data_AF-A0A941HPF1-F1
#
_entry.id   AF-A0A941HPF1-F1
#
_cell.length_a   1.000
_cell.length_b   1.000
_cell.length_c   1.000
_cell.angle_alpha   90.00
_cell.angle_beta   90.00
_cell.angle_gamma   90.00
#
_symmetry.space_group_name_H-M   'P 1'
#
loop_
_entity.id
_entity.type
_entity.pdbx_description
1 polymer ?
#
loop_
_entity_poly.entity_id
_entity_poly.type
_entity_poly.pdbx_seq_one_letter_code
_entity_poly.pdbx_strand_id
1 'polypeptide(L)'
;MNRKRRLEDGIKNSLTYLSTAIAVLVLLSIFIYVFQKGASTLSWDMVKSDYWAKNYNLTFQETEAGSFTYPGTLPEGEYFSEKFGFAAKDALSHDKAKQILITYVDEKSPLRSAIIETAGADFHKPHPVEVGSEIQKFEFLNAKAVKRSAGVIVNMDAETMVKTVDTSAVRLAGVYYKTAGGGVFGSLKATFMLIGMSLVIALPVGIFAAIYLNEIAKKNALTGLVRSSIEMLSGVPSIIFGLMGMTVFFPITALMGATGPSILLGAMTLSVILLPVIIRQTEEALIVVPMGLRSASLSLGATETQTIFKVILPSALPGILSATLLSVSRIIGESAALIYTMGTFVNDNPSLKQGATSLAVQIWSVMSGEQPNFELASAISIIVLVIVLILNIGVKLVSSRLNRKWSV
;
A
#
# COMPACT_ATOMS: atom_id res chain seq x y z
N MET A 1 -54.40 18.43 2.58
CA MET A 1 -53.50 17.25 2.53
C MET A 1 -54.19 16.09 3.24
N ASN A 2 -54.54 15.01 2.53
CA ASN A 2 -55.41 13.94 3.04
C ASN A 2 -54.68 13.06 4.10
N ARG A 3 -55.37 12.60 5.14
CA ARG A 3 -54.80 11.84 6.29
C ARG A 3 -54.07 10.56 5.84
N LYS A 4 -54.56 9.93 4.75
CA LYS A 4 -53.94 8.78 4.09
C LYS A 4 -52.57 9.09 3.47
N ARG A 5 -52.41 10.25 2.82
CA ARG A 5 -51.12 10.69 2.24
C ARG A 5 -50.09 10.95 3.34
N ARG A 6 -50.49 11.58 4.46
CA ARG A 6 -49.59 11.78 5.62
C ARG A 6 -49.08 10.47 6.21
N LEU A 7 -49.93 9.42 6.24
CA LEU A 7 -49.53 8.10 6.71
C LEU A 7 -48.55 7.44 5.73
N GLU A 8 -48.86 7.46 4.43
CA GLU A 8 -47.99 6.89 3.38
C GLU A 8 -46.62 7.59 3.33
N ASP A 9 -46.59 8.93 3.40
CA ASP A 9 -45.35 9.70 3.45
C ASP A 9 -44.57 9.43 4.73
N GLY A 10 -45.27 9.28 5.87
CA GLY A 10 -44.66 8.89 7.14
C GLY A 10 -43.98 7.53 7.07
N ILE A 11 -44.62 6.52 6.46
CA ILE A 11 -44.04 5.18 6.28
C ILE A 11 -42.80 5.23 5.38
N LYS A 12 -42.86 5.93 4.25
CA LYS A 12 -41.72 6.07 3.32
C LYS A 12 -40.53 6.77 3.96
N ASN A 13 -40.78 7.84 4.71
CA ASN A 13 -39.74 8.56 5.44
C ASN A 13 -39.11 7.67 6.52
N SER A 14 -39.94 6.95 7.31
CA SER A 14 -39.44 6.02 8.33
C SER A 14 -38.58 4.90 7.72
N LEU A 15 -38.97 4.33 6.58
CA LEU A 15 -38.17 3.34 5.86
C LEU A 15 -36.82 3.91 5.39
N THR A 16 -36.82 5.15 4.89
CA THR A 16 -35.60 5.82 4.43
C THR A 16 -34.64 6.09 5.60
N TYR A 17 -35.16 6.58 6.73
CA TYR A 17 -34.36 6.79 7.94
C TYR A 17 -33.83 5.48 8.52
N LEU A 18 -34.66 4.42 8.56
CA LEU A 18 -34.23 3.11 9.04
C LEU A 18 -33.11 2.54 8.16
N SER A 19 -33.27 2.58 6.84
CA SER A 19 -32.24 2.12 5.90
C SER A 19 -30.93 2.91 6.04
N THR A 20 -31.02 4.23 6.15
CA THR A 20 -29.84 5.09 6.37
C THR A 20 -29.18 4.79 7.72
N ALA A 21 -29.97 4.61 8.78
CA ALA A 21 -29.45 4.28 10.11
C ALA A 21 -28.73 2.93 10.12
N ILE A 22 -29.29 1.89 9.47
CA ILE A 22 -28.64 0.59 9.33
C ILE A 22 -27.31 0.73 8.57
N ALA A 23 -27.30 1.47 7.45
CA ALA A 23 -26.08 1.68 6.68
C ALA A 23 -24.98 2.38 7.49
N VAL A 24 -25.33 3.43 8.24
CA VAL A 24 -24.41 4.15 9.12
C VAL A 24 -23.90 3.24 10.24
N LEU A 25 -24.78 2.46 10.88
CA LEU A 25 -24.40 1.53 11.94
C LEU A 25 -23.45 0.44 11.45
N VAL A 26 -23.69 -0.13 10.26
CA VAL A 26 -22.80 -1.12 9.65
C VAL A 26 -21.44 -0.51 9.34
N LEU A 27 -21.41 0.69 8.76
CA LEU A 27 -20.15 1.37 8.43
C LEU A 27 -19.34 1.73 9.68
N LEU A 28 -20.01 2.23 10.73
CA LEU A 28 -19.39 2.46 12.04
C LEU A 28 -18.87 1.17 12.66
N SER A 29 -19.62 0.07 12.55
CA SER A 29 -19.21 -1.22 13.10
C SER A 29 -17.96 -1.76 12.40
N ILE A 30 -17.90 -1.66 11.06
CA ILE A 30 -16.70 -2.03 10.27
C ILE A 30 -15.52 -1.15 10.69
N PHE A 31 -15.73 0.15 10.81
CA PHE A 31 -14.68 1.09 11.20
C PHE A 31 -14.14 0.76 12.61
N ILE A 32 -15.03 0.57 13.58
CA ILE A 32 -14.66 0.21 14.96
C ILE A 32 -13.90 -1.12 14.97
N TYR A 33 -14.37 -2.13 14.24
CA TYR A 33 -13.71 -3.43 14.16
C TYR A 33 -12.28 -3.31 13.62
N VAL A 34 -12.09 -2.59 12.51
CA VAL A 34 -10.78 -2.38 11.88
C VAL A 34 -9.82 -1.68 12.86
N PHE A 35 -10.27 -0.65 13.56
CA PHE A 35 -9.42 0.04 14.53
C PHE A 35 -9.13 -0.80 15.78
N GLN A 36 -10.12 -1.53 16.30
CA GLN A 36 -9.94 -2.40 17.46
C GLN A 36 -8.96 -3.54 17.20
N LYS A 37 -8.97 -4.12 15.99
CA LYS A 37 -8.08 -5.24 15.62
C LYS A 37 -6.74 -4.80 15.05
N GLY A 38 -6.67 -3.67 14.37
CA GLY A 38 -5.46 -3.23 13.68
C GLY A 38 -4.55 -2.31 14.52
N ALA A 39 -5.07 -1.57 15.49
CA ALA A 39 -4.31 -0.52 16.17
C ALA A 39 -3.09 -1.03 16.95
N SER A 40 -3.17 -2.22 17.55
CA SER A 40 -2.04 -2.82 18.29
C SER A 40 -0.90 -3.26 17.39
N THR A 41 -1.20 -3.60 16.13
CA THR A 41 -0.22 -4.11 15.16
C THR A 41 0.38 -2.99 14.31
N LEU A 42 -0.23 -1.80 14.33
CA LEU A 42 0.23 -0.64 13.59
C LEU A 42 1.51 -0.06 14.22
N SER A 43 2.61 -0.12 13.49
CA SER A 43 3.88 0.52 13.86
C SER A 43 4.50 1.26 12.67
N TRP A 44 5.38 2.22 12.96
CA TRP A 44 6.15 2.90 11.92
C TRP A 44 7.08 1.94 11.18
N ASP A 45 7.57 0.91 11.87
CA ASP A 45 8.41 -0.12 11.26
C ASP A 45 7.61 -0.91 10.24
N MET A 46 6.36 -1.30 10.53
CA MET A 46 5.48 -2.00 9.57
C MET A 46 5.27 -1.22 8.26
N VAL A 47 5.23 0.13 8.32
CA VAL A 47 5.04 0.96 7.12
C VAL A 47 6.30 1.04 6.26
N LYS A 48 7.49 0.99 6.88
CA LYS A 48 8.78 1.20 6.22
C LYS A 48 9.55 -0.09 5.92
N SER A 49 9.24 -1.17 6.62
CA SER A 49 9.94 -2.44 6.48
C SER A 49 9.50 -3.21 5.25
N ASP A 50 10.37 -4.12 4.84
CA ASP A 50 10.11 -5.13 3.82
C ASP A 50 9.10 -6.16 4.37
N TYR A 51 8.27 -6.69 3.48
CA TYR A 51 7.35 -7.79 3.79
C TYR A 51 8.13 -9.07 4.06
N TRP A 52 9.13 -9.38 3.22
CA TRP A 52 9.94 -10.57 3.40
C TRP A 52 11.06 -10.29 4.40
N ALA A 53 11.12 -11.13 5.43
CA ALA A 53 12.26 -11.17 6.30
C ALA A 53 13.49 -11.73 5.56
N LYS A 54 14.63 -11.04 5.68
CA LYS A 54 15.92 -11.45 5.11
C LYS A 54 16.72 -12.18 6.17
N ASN A 55 17.34 -13.30 5.78
CA ASN A 55 18.20 -14.09 6.66
C ASN A 55 19.66 -13.74 6.39
N TYR A 56 20.38 -13.38 7.43
CA TYR A 56 21.80 -13.09 7.39
C TYR A 56 22.56 -14.12 8.20
N ASN A 57 23.54 -14.75 7.56
CA ASN A 57 24.62 -15.46 8.22
C ASN A 57 25.82 -14.53 8.25
N LEU A 58 26.25 -14.14 9.44
CA LEU A 58 27.40 -13.28 9.63
C LEU A 58 28.52 -14.04 10.33
N THR A 59 29.74 -13.71 9.97
CA THR A 59 30.97 -14.21 10.58
C THR A 59 31.75 -13.06 11.22
N PHE A 60 32.61 -13.40 12.18
CA PHE A 60 33.51 -12.46 12.83
C PHE A 60 34.95 -12.89 12.60
N GLN A 61 35.79 -11.99 12.05
CA GLN A 61 37.21 -12.29 11.80
C GLN A 61 37.99 -12.36 13.13
N GLU A 62 37.88 -11.33 13.96
CA GLU A 62 38.49 -11.29 15.29
C GLU A 62 37.51 -10.69 16.30
N THR A 63 37.14 -11.51 17.28
CA THR A 63 36.20 -11.17 18.35
C THR A 63 36.95 -11.34 19.66
N GLU A 64 37.54 -10.27 20.16
CA GLU A 64 38.06 -10.23 21.52
C GLU A 64 36.93 -9.96 22.50
N ALA A 65 36.94 -10.67 23.63
CA ALA A 65 36.02 -10.43 24.72
C ALA A 65 36.34 -9.07 25.35
N GLY A 66 35.37 -8.16 25.34
CA GLY A 66 35.50 -6.84 25.97
C GLY A 66 34.89 -6.82 27.37
N SER A 67 34.89 -5.63 27.96
CA SER A 67 34.06 -5.29 29.12
C SER A 67 33.24 -4.07 28.73
N PHE A 68 31.94 -4.28 28.62
CA PHE A 68 30.96 -3.30 28.20
C PHE A 68 30.02 -3.01 29.36
N THR A 69 29.53 -1.79 29.44
CA THR A 69 28.54 -1.35 30.42
C THR A 69 27.35 -0.75 29.68
N TYR A 70 26.13 -1.15 30.05
CA TYR A 70 24.94 -0.61 29.43
C TYR A 70 24.82 0.91 29.71
N PRO A 71 24.54 1.74 28.70
CA PRO A 71 24.43 3.19 28.87
C PRO A 71 23.09 3.56 29.54
N GLY A 72 22.98 3.34 30.85
CA GLY A 72 21.81 3.73 31.65
C GLY A 72 21.23 2.59 32.48
N THR A 73 19.94 2.69 32.81
CA THR A 73 19.19 1.62 33.49
C THR A 73 18.63 0.64 32.46
N LEU A 74 18.96 -0.65 32.60
CA LEU A 74 18.46 -1.70 31.73
C LEU A 74 16.92 -1.78 31.84
N PRO A 75 16.16 -1.67 30.73
CA PRO A 75 14.71 -1.81 30.76
C PRO A 75 14.28 -3.20 31.24
N GLU A 76 13.09 -3.29 31.85
CA GLU A 76 12.56 -4.54 32.38
C GLU A 76 12.34 -5.57 31.25
N GLY A 77 12.85 -6.80 31.45
CA GLY A 77 12.79 -7.88 30.46
C GLY A 77 13.87 -7.82 29.36
N GLU A 78 14.81 -6.89 29.43
CA GLU A 78 16.02 -6.89 28.60
C GLU A 78 17.21 -7.49 29.35
N TYR A 79 18.08 -8.18 28.64
CA TYR A 79 19.28 -8.81 29.17
C TYR A 79 20.50 -8.33 28.40
N PHE A 80 21.52 -7.85 29.12
CA PHE A 80 22.73 -7.28 28.54
C PHE A 80 23.93 -8.21 28.66
N SER A 81 24.68 -8.34 27.56
CA SER A 81 25.96 -9.01 27.49
C SER A 81 27.07 -8.01 27.84
N GLU A 82 27.70 -8.19 29.00
CA GLU A 82 28.84 -7.37 29.43
C GLU A 82 30.11 -7.71 28.65
N LYS A 83 30.16 -8.91 28.05
CA LYS A 83 31.35 -9.42 27.36
C LYS A 83 31.43 -9.01 25.90
N PHE A 84 30.28 -8.90 25.23
CA PHE A 84 30.20 -8.58 23.80
C PHE A 84 29.37 -7.32 23.51
N GLY A 85 28.80 -6.67 24.52
CA GLY A 85 28.23 -5.33 24.41
C GLY A 85 26.93 -5.25 23.62
N PHE A 86 25.98 -6.16 23.88
CA PHE A 86 24.65 -6.13 23.26
C PHE A 86 23.55 -6.41 24.28
N ALA A 87 22.36 -5.87 24.06
CA ALA A 87 21.16 -6.24 24.82
C ALA A 87 20.17 -6.99 23.93
N ALA A 88 19.47 -7.94 24.53
CA ALA A 88 18.45 -8.73 23.87
C ALA A 88 17.22 -8.89 24.76
N LYS A 89 16.05 -9.04 24.14
CA LYS A 89 14.79 -9.33 24.84
C LYS A 89 13.99 -10.39 24.11
N ASP A 90 13.16 -11.11 24.87
CA ASP A 90 12.17 -11.99 24.29
C ASP A 90 11.02 -11.17 23.68
N ALA A 91 10.61 -11.58 22.49
CA ALA A 91 9.47 -11.03 21.78
C ALA A 91 8.68 -12.15 21.10
N LEU A 92 7.46 -11.80 20.68
CA LEU A 92 6.64 -12.66 19.86
C LEU A 92 6.59 -12.09 18.44
N SER A 93 6.76 -12.96 17.45
CA SER A 93 6.55 -12.62 16.05
C SER A 93 5.09 -12.25 15.77
N HIS A 94 4.81 -11.70 14.58
CA HIS A 94 3.45 -11.55 14.07
C HIS A 94 2.68 -12.89 14.03
N ASP A 95 3.38 -14.01 13.84
CA ASP A 95 2.82 -15.36 13.87
C ASP A 95 2.84 -16.01 15.28
N LYS A 96 3.08 -15.22 16.33
CA LYS A 96 3.19 -15.67 17.73
C LYS A 96 4.30 -16.69 18.01
N ALA A 97 5.27 -16.83 17.11
CA ALA A 97 6.49 -17.59 17.35
C ALA A 97 7.40 -16.84 18.35
N LYS A 98 8.14 -17.58 19.19
CA LYS A 98 9.16 -17.00 20.08
C LYS A 98 10.31 -16.43 19.26
N GLN A 99 10.73 -15.22 19.61
CA GLN A 99 11.82 -14.50 18.96
C GLN A 99 12.69 -13.82 20.01
N ILE A 100 13.98 -13.67 19.72
CA ILE A 100 14.89 -12.87 20.53
C ILE A 100 15.31 -11.66 19.70
N LEU A 101 14.96 -10.45 20.16
CA LEU A 101 15.28 -9.20 19.47
C LEU A 101 16.48 -8.52 20.10
N ILE A 102 17.40 -8.05 19.27
CA ILE A 102 18.47 -7.13 19.70
C ILE A 102 17.86 -5.76 20.00
N THR A 103 18.03 -5.26 21.22
CA THR A 103 17.51 -3.93 21.62
C THR A 103 18.61 -2.88 21.68
N TYR A 104 19.86 -3.31 21.83
CA TYR A 104 21.01 -2.41 21.89
C TYR A 104 22.27 -3.12 21.39
N VAL A 105 23.13 -2.37 20.69
CA VAL A 105 24.48 -2.79 20.30
C VAL A 105 25.43 -1.63 20.53
N ASP A 106 26.42 -1.85 21.40
CA ASP A 106 27.45 -0.86 21.72
C ASP A 106 28.28 -0.47 20.50
N GLU A 107 28.78 0.77 20.46
CA GLU A 107 29.60 1.27 19.34
C GLU A 107 30.89 0.46 19.16
N LYS A 108 31.47 -0.04 20.25
CA LYS A 108 32.69 -0.86 20.22
C LYS A 108 32.41 -2.36 20.21
N SER A 109 31.14 -2.76 20.11
CA SER A 109 30.77 -4.17 20.08
C SER A 109 31.31 -4.85 18.81
N PRO A 110 31.82 -6.09 18.90
CA PRO A 110 32.20 -6.87 17.73
C PRO A 110 31.04 -7.15 16.76
N LEU A 111 29.79 -6.98 17.20
CA LEU A 111 28.58 -7.07 16.38
C LEU A 111 28.51 -6.01 15.28
N ARG A 112 29.24 -4.90 15.44
CA ARG A 112 29.34 -3.84 14.42
C ARG A 112 30.32 -4.17 13.29
N SER A 113 31.30 -5.03 13.56
CA SER A 113 32.34 -5.43 12.62
C SER A 113 32.06 -6.78 11.95
N ALA A 114 30.81 -7.23 11.97
CA ALA A 114 30.42 -8.51 11.39
C ALA A 114 30.47 -8.46 9.85
N ILE A 115 30.71 -9.62 9.22
CA ILE A 115 30.85 -9.74 7.76
C ILE A 115 29.82 -10.74 7.24
N ILE A 116 29.18 -10.42 6.11
CA ILE A 116 28.17 -11.30 5.50
C ILE A 116 28.83 -12.54 4.88
N GLU A 117 28.41 -13.71 5.35
CA GLU A 117 28.67 -15.01 4.71
C GLU A 117 27.47 -15.55 3.93
N THR A 118 26.32 -14.86 3.97
CA THR A 118 25.19 -15.20 3.08
C THR A 118 25.59 -15.04 1.61
N ALA A 119 25.39 -16.10 0.81
CA ALA A 119 25.62 -16.04 -0.63
C ALA A 119 24.71 -14.99 -1.28
N GLY A 120 25.29 -14.04 -2.02
CA GLY A 120 24.55 -12.95 -2.65
C GLY A 120 25.46 -11.81 -3.10
N ALA A 121 24.85 -10.68 -3.50
CA ALA A 121 25.56 -9.50 -3.99
C ALA A 121 26.43 -8.80 -2.92
N ASP A 122 26.15 -9.06 -1.64
CA ASP A 122 26.83 -8.44 -0.49
C ASP A 122 27.74 -9.39 0.27
N PHE A 123 28.07 -10.55 -0.34
CA PHE A 123 29.02 -11.51 0.23
C PHE A 123 30.36 -10.83 0.57
N HIS A 124 30.89 -11.12 1.76
CA HIS A 124 32.12 -10.54 2.34
C HIS A 124 32.10 -9.02 2.59
N LYS A 125 30.94 -8.36 2.51
CA LYS A 125 30.84 -6.95 2.91
C LYS A 125 30.60 -6.81 4.42
N PRO A 126 31.12 -5.74 5.06
CA PRO A 126 30.79 -5.40 6.44
C PRO A 126 29.29 -5.16 6.58
N HIS A 127 28.68 -5.76 7.61
CA HIS A 127 27.27 -5.60 7.91
C HIS A 127 27.06 -5.57 9.43
N PRO A 128 26.98 -4.38 10.03
CA PRO A 128 26.73 -4.27 11.46
C PRO A 128 25.36 -4.86 11.80
N VAL A 129 25.27 -5.63 12.87
CA VAL A 129 23.98 -6.12 13.36
C VAL A 129 23.11 -4.93 13.77
N GLU A 130 21.94 -4.82 13.17
CA GLU A 130 21.00 -3.73 13.41
C GLU A 130 20.16 -4.01 14.66
N VAL A 131 19.82 -2.95 15.39
CA VAL A 131 18.83 -3.00 16.48
C VAL A 131 17.46 -3.35 15.89
N GLY A 132 16.71 -4.24 16.54
CA GLY A 132 15.46 -4.80 16.06
C GLY A 132 15.62 -6.10 15.26
N SER A 133 16.85 -6.58 15.07
CA SER A 133 17.13 -7.87 14.43
C SER A 133 16.70 -9.05 15.30
N GLU A 134 16.06 -10.06 14.68
CA GLU A 134 15.68 -11.32 15.32
C GLU A 134 16.85 -12.31 15.27
N ILE A 135 17.46 -12.58 16.42
CA ILE A 135 18.54 -13.57 16.53
C ILE A 135 17.96 -14.98 16.49
N GLN A 136 18.40 -15.78 15.52
CA GLN A 136 18.10 -17.21 15.45
C GLN A 136 19.10 -18.01 16.29
N LYS A 137 20.40 -17.72 16.12
CA LYS A 137 21.49 -18.28 16.91
C LYS A 137 22.76 -17.44 16.84
N PHE A 138 23.49 -17.38 17.95
CA PHE A 138 24.92 -17.09 17.99
C PHE A 138 25.70 -18.38 17.88
N GLU A 139 26.79 -18.36 17.13
CA GLU A 139 27.81 -19.39 17.15
C GLU A 139 29.06 -18.84 17.82
N PHE A 140 29.64 -19.63 18.73
CA PHE A 140 30.82 -19.22 19.48
C PHE A 140 31.75 -20.39 19.76
N LEU A 141 33.02 -20.08 20.02
CA LEU A 141 34.03 -21.02 20.46
C LEU A 141 34.14 -20.97 21.98
N ASN A 142 34.07 -22.11 22.65
CA ASN A 142 34.30 -22.21 24.08
C ASN A 142 35.80 -22.32 24.42
N ALA A 143 36.14 -22.37 25.71
CA ALA A 143 37.54 -22.52 26.18
C ALA A 143 38.25 -23.79 25.67
N LYS A 144 37.50 -24.79 25.19
CA LYS A 144 38.02 -26.02 24.59
C LYS A 144 38.12 -25.94 23.05
N ALA A 145 37.97 -24.76 22.47
CA ALA A 145 37.94 -24.51 21.03
C ALA A 145 36.84 -25.29 20.27
N VAL A 146 35.77 -25.69 20.95
CA VAL A 146 34.62 -26.38 20.34
C VAL A 146 33.54 -25.35 19.99
N LYS A 147 33.04 -25.39 18.74
CA LYS A 147 31.91 -24.57 18.30
C LYS A 147 30.62 -24.98 19.02
N ARG A 148 29.93 -24.01 19.59
CA ARG A 148 28.63 -24.15 20.26
C ARG A 148 27.68 -23.07 19.76
N SER A 149 26.39 -23.30 19.93
CA SER A 149 25.35 -22.35 19.55
C SER A 149 24.48 -21.98 20.75
N ALA A 150 24.01 -20.73 20.78
CA ALA A 150 23.02 -20.23 21.73
C ALA A 150 21.97 -19.39 20.99
N GLY A 151 20.70 -19.52 21.36
CA GLY A 151 19.60 -18.75 20.76
C GLY A 151 18.33 -19.59 20.52
N VAL A 152 17.38 -19.02 19.76
CA VAL A 152 16.04 -19.57 19.54
C VAL A 152 16.08 -20.99 18.94
N ILE A 153 16.99 -21.26 18.01
CA ILE A 153 17.11 -22.61 17.38
C ILE A 153 17.47 -23.69 18.40
N VAL A 154 18.13 -23.32 19.50
CA VAL A 154 18.49 -24.24 20.61
C VAL A 154 17.44 -24.18 21.74
N ASN A 155 16.27 -23.60 21.46
CA ASN A 155 15.15 -23.43 22.40
C ASN A 155 15.54 -22.69 23.69
N MET A 156 16.38 -21.66 23.56
CA MET A 156 16.76 -20.76 24.66
C MET A 156 15.92 -19.48 24.61
N ASP A 157 15.66 -18.88 25.79
CA ASP A 157 15.15 -17.52 25.94
C ASP A 157 16.30 -16.49 25.88
N ALA A 158 15.95 -15.20 25.83
CA ALA A 158 16.92 -14.12 25.76
C ALA A 158 17.90 -14.14 26.95
N GLU A 159 17.39 -14.41 28.16
CA GLU A 159 18.21 -14.48 29.38
C GLU A 159 19.26 -15.59 29.29
N THR A 160 18.81 -16.82 28.99
CA THR A 160 19.67 -18.00 28.93
C THR A 160 20.67 -17.86 27.78
N MET A 161 20.25 -17.29 26.65
CA MET A 161 21.14 -17.03 25.53
C MET A 161 22.26 -16.08 25.93
N VAL A 162 21.94 -14.91 26.51
CA VAL A 162 22.94 -13.91 26.92
C VAL A 162 23.89 -14.48 27.96
N LYS A 163 23.37 -15.14 29.00
CA LYS A 163 24.19 -15.79 30.03
C LYS A 163 25.12 -16.87 29.47
N THR A 164 24.62 -17.68 28.53
CA THR A 164 25.40 -18.74 27.88
C THR A 164 26.53 -18.16 27.05
N VAL A 165 26.25 -17.11 26.27
CA VAL A 165 27.26 -16.42 25.47
C VAL A 165 28.32 -15.79 26.38
N ASP A 166 27.96 -15.06 27.42
CA ASP A 166 28.93 -14.40 28.30
C ASP A 166 29.81 -15.38 29.07
N THR A 167 29.20 -16.44 29.61
CA THR A 167 29.90 -17.43 30.45
C THR A 167 30.76 -18.37 29.61
N SER A 168 30.22 -18.85 28.48
CA SER A 168 30.83 -19.96 27.73
C SER A 168 31.61 -19.54 26.50
N ALA A 169 31.32 -18.38 25.90
CA ALA A 169 32.01 -17.95 24.68
C ALA A 169 33.34 -17.28 25.03
N VAL A 170 34.42 -17.77 24.41
CA VAL A 170 35.71 -17.07 24.38
C VAL A 170 35.75 -16.12 23.18
N ARG A 171 35.21 -16.55 22.04
CA ARG A 171 35.10 -15.75 20.80
C ARG A 171 33.77 -16.04 20.12
N LEU A 172 33.13 -15.02 19.55
CA LEU A 172 31.98 -15.23 18.65
C LEU A 172 32.51 -15.67 17.28
N ALA A 173 31.99 -16.78 16.78
CA ALA A 173 32.32 -17.30 15.46
C ALA A 173 31.37 -16.77 14.38
N GLY A 174 30.09 -16.62 14.72
CA GLY A 174 29.11 -16.07 13.80
C GLY A 174 27.77 -15.77 14.47
N VAL A 175 26.91 -15.08 13.74
CA VAL A 175 25.54 -14.82 14.16
C VAL A 175 24.61 -15.03 12.98
N TYR A 176 23.54 -15.78 13.25
CA TYR A 176 22.45 -16.01 12.32
C TYR A 176 21.28 -15.22 12.83
N TYR A 177 20.88 -14.21 12.06
CA TYR A 177 19.72 -13.41 12.41
C TYR A 177 18.85 -13.16 11.18
N LYS A 178 17.61 -12.77 11.48
CA LYS A 178 16.54 -12.51 10.53
C LYS A 178 16.05 -11.09 10.74
N THR A 179 15.81 -10.34 9.67
CA THR A 179 15.18 -9.02 9.81
C THR A 179 13.71 -9.17 10.15
N ALA A 180 13.13 -8.17 10.83
CA ALA A 180 11.69 -8.09 11.00
C ALA A 180 11.02 -8.04 9.61
N GLY A 181 10.16 -9.02 9.32
CA GLY A 181 9.31 -9.05 8.13
C GLY A 181 7.90 -8.54 8.42
N GLY A 182 6.98 -8.72 7.49
CA GLY A 182 5.58 -8.33 7.64
C GLY A 182 5.28 -6.86 7.32
N GLY A 183 6.26 -6.13 6.80
CA GLY A 183 6.07 -4.76 6.35
C GLY A 183 5.18 -4.63 5.11
N VAL A 184 4.74 -3.41 4.82
CA VAL A 184 3.90 -3.10 3.65
C VAL A 184 4.53 -2.12 2.66
N PHE A 185 5.81 -1.77 2.85
CA PHE A 185 6.44 -0.73 2.05
C PHE A 185 6.51 -1.08 0.56
N GLY A 186 6.76 -2.35 0.22
CA GLY A 186 6.71 -2.86 -1.15
C GLY A 186 5.34 -2.63 -1.80
N SER A 187 4.27 -3.10 -1.15
CA SER A 187 2.90 -2.94 -1.65
C SER A 187 2.44 -1.49 -1.70
N LEU A 188 2.91 -0.65 -0.76
CA LEU A 188 2.66 0.79 -0.76
C LEU A 188 3.22 1.44 -2.03
N LYS A 189 4.50 1.16 -2.35
CA LYS A 189 5.14 1.64 -3.59
C LYS A 189 4.39 1.13 -4.82
N ALA A 190 4.01 -0.14 -4.85
CA ALA A 190 3.26 -0.73 -5.95
C ALA A 190 1.90 -0.05 -6.17
N THR A 191 1.14 0.22 -5.09
CA THR A 191 -0.13 0.95 -5.16
C THR A 191 0.05 2.36 -5.70
N PHE A 192 1.07 3.12 -5.28
CA PHE A 192 1.33 4.45 -5.82
C PHE A 192 1.73 4.43 -7.30
N MET A 193 2.60 3.50 -7.71
CA MET A 193 2.95 3.31 -9.12
C MET A 193 1.72 2.96 -9.96
N LEU A 194 0.86 2.08 -9.45
CA LEU A 194 -0.40 1.69 -10.08
C LEU A 194 -1.34 2.88 -10.25
N ILE A 195 -1.55 3.69 -9.21
CA ILE A 195 -2.38 4.90 -9.28
C ILE A 195 -1.84 5.85 -10.36
N GLY A 196 -0.54 6.16 -10.30
CA GLY A 196 0.10 7.07 -11.25
C GLY A 196 -0.06 6.60 -12.69
N MET A 197 0.32 5.35 -12.97
CA MET A 197 0.26 4.81 -14.33
C MET A 197 -1.17 4.69 -14.86
N SER A 198 -2.13 4.27 -14.01
CA SER A 198 -3.53 4.16 -14.42
C SER A 198 -4.11 5.52 -14.79
N LEU A 199 -3.83 6.56 -13.99
CA LEU A 199 -4.34 7.91 -14.24
C LEU A 199 -3.69 8.59 -15.44
N VAL A 200 -2.39 8.35 -15.68
CA VAL A 200 -1.69 8.87 -16.87
C VAL A 200 -2.35 8.41 -18.17
N ILE A 201 -2.94 7.22 -18.17
CA ILE A 201 -3.67 6.68 -19.34
C ILE A 201 -5.14 7.11 -19.29
N ALA A 202 -5.82 6.90 -18.16
CA ALA A 202 -7.27 7.02 -18.06
C ALA A 202 -7.75 8.47 -18.08
N LEU A 203 -7.02 9.40 -17.45
CA LEU A 203 -7.45 10.81 -17.39
C LEU A 203 -7.43 11.47 -18.77
N PRO A 204 -6.34 11.42 -19.56
CA PRO A 204 -6.36 12.04 -20.89
C PRO A 204 -7.45 11.42 -21.77
N VAL A 205 -7.51 10.09 -21.86
CA VAL A 205 -8.49 9.40 -22.71
C VAL A 205 -9.92 9.72 -22.27
N GLY A 206 -10.20 9.67 -20.97
CA GLY A 206 -11.54 9.92 -20.44
C GLY A 206 -11.97 11.39 -20.56
N ILE A 207 -11.09 12.34 -20.28
CA ILE A 207 -11.38 13.78 -20.38
C ILE A 207 -11.59 14.17 -21.84
N PHE A 208 -10.73 13.73 -22.76
CA PHE A 208 -10.90 14.02 -24.18
C PHE A 208 -12.16 13.38 -24.76
N ALA A 209 -12.49 12.15 -24.36
CA ALA A 209 -13.74 11.51 -24.74
C ALA A 209 -14.97 12.29 -24.22
N ALA A 210 -14.94 12.77 -22.98
CA ALA A 210 -16.00 13.60 -22.42
C ALA A 210 -16.14 14.96 -23.13
N ILE A 211 -15.01 15.64 -23.42
CA ILE A 211 -15.01 16.88 -24.21
C ILE A 211 -15.62 16.64 -25.59
N TYR A 212 -15.20 15.57 -26.26
CA TYR A 212 -15.74 15.21 -27.58
C TYR A 212 -17.24 14.93 -27.51
N LEU A 213 -17.68 14.07 -26.60
CA LEU A 213 -19.09 13.66 -26.48
C LEU A 213 -20.02 14.79 -26.04
N ASN A 214 -19.53 15.76 -25.26
CA ASN A 214 -20.34 16.87 -24.74
C ASN A 214 -20.30 18.12 -25.61
N GLU A 215 -19.13 18.54 -26.07
CA GLU A 215 -18.94 19.85 -26.73
C GLU A 215 -18.88 19.75 -28.27
N ILE A 216 -18.44 18.61 -28.82
CA ILE A 216 -18.15 18.49 -30.27
C ILE A 216 -19.16 17.57 -30.99
N ALA A 217 -19.56 16.49 -30.33
CA ALA A 217 -20.30 15.41 -30.97
C ALA A 217 -21.76 15.80 -31.25
N LYS A 218 -22.21 15.61 -32.49
CA LYS A 218 -23.62 15.79 -32.87
C LYS A 218 -24.47 14.68 -32.28
N LYS A 219 -25.66 15.02 -31.78
CA LYS A 219 -26.65 14.03 -31.29
C LYS A 219 -27.12 13.14 -32.44
N ASN A 220 -26.58 11.93 -32.54
CA ASN A 220 -26.93 10.94 -33.55
C ASN A 220 -26.86 9.50 -32.98
N ALA A 221 -27.32 8.51 -33.75
CA ALA A 221 -27.35 7.12 -33.31
C ALA A 221 -25.97 6.57 -32.89
N LEU A 222 -24.90 7.00 -33.56
CA LEU A 222 -23.53 6.56 -33.25
C LEU A 222 -23.06 7.09 -31.89
N THR A 223 -23.27 8.37 -31.60
CA THR A 223 -22.97 8.95 -30.29
C THR A 223 -23.82 8.36 -29.18
N GLY A 224 -25.10 8.04 -29.46
CA GLY A 224 -25.97 7.30 -28.54
C GLY A 224 -25.44 5.89 -28.25
N LEU A 225 -24.96 5.18 -29.28
CA LEU A 225 -24.34 3.86 -29.13
C LEU A 225 -23.07 3.94 -28.28
N VAL A 226 -22.17 4.89 -28.55
CA VAL A 226 -20.94 5.08 -27.76
C VAL A 226 -21.27 5.35 -26.29
N ARG A 227 -22.23 6.24 -26.00
CA ARG A 227 -22.69 6.51 -24.62
C ARG A 227 -23.24 5.25 -23.96
N SER A 228 -24.07 4.48 -24.68
CA SER A 228 -24.60 3.21 -24.19
C SER A 228 -23.48 2.20 -23.89
N SER A 229 -22.48 2.07 -24.77
CA SER A 229 -21.34 1.18 -24.54
C SER A 229 -20.52 1.59 -23.31
N ILE A 230 -20.35 2.88 -23.05
CA ILE A 230 -19.67 3.39 -21.85
C ILE A 230 -20.47 3.00 -20.59
N GLU A 231 -21.79 3.13 -20.61
CA GLU A 231 -22.64 2.71 -19.50
C GLU A 231 -22.58 1.19 -19.28
N MET A 232 -22.55 0.40 -20.36
CA MET A 232 -22.42 -1.06 -20.28
C MET A 232 -21.10 -1.50 -19.61
N LEU A 233 -20.00 -0.77 -19.84
CA LEU A 233 -18.71 -1.06 -19.19
C LEU A 233 -18.79 -0.93 -17.66
N SER A 234 -19.59 0.00 -17.13
CA SER A 234 -19.80 0.15 -15.69
C SER A 234 -20.48 -1.06 -15.04
N GLY A 235 -21.26 -1.82 -15.81
CA GLY A 235 -21.96 -3.01 -15.35
C GLY A 235 -21.12 -4.30 -15.36
N VAL A 236 -19.93 -4.27 -15.96
CA VAL A 236 -19.07 -5.46 -16.06
C VAL A 236 -18.35 -5.72 -14.73
N PRO A 237 -18.39 -6.96 -14.19
CA PRO A 237 -17.66 -7.31 -12.97
C PRO A 237 -16.14 -7.16 -13.12
N SER A 238 -15.45 -6.62 -12.09
CA SER A 238 -13.99 -6.37 -12.11
C SER A 238 -13.15 -7.61 -12.47
N ILE A 239 -13.60 -8.81 -12.10
CA ILE A 239 -12.89 -10.07 -12.40
C ILE A 239 -12.75 -10.31 -13.91
N ILE A 240 -13.77 -9.92 -14.69
CA ILE A 240 -13.78 -10.07 -16.15
C ILE A 240 -12.74 -9.13 -16.77
N PHE A 241 -12.61 -7.91 -16.24
CA PHE A 241 -11.55 -7.00 -16.65
C PHE A 241 -10.15 -7.53 -16.31
N GLY A 242 -9.97 -8.22 -15.19
CA GLY A 242 -8.71 -8.89 -14.85
C GLY A 242 -8.31 -9.93 -15.91
N LEU A 243 -9.26 -10.81 -16.28
CA LEU A 243 -9.05 -11.82 -17.32
C LEU A 243 -8.82 -11.20 -18.71
N MET A 244 -9.61 -10.18 -19.07
CA MET A 244 -9.43 -9.41 -20.30
C MET A 244 -8.08 -8.72 -20.33
N GLY A 245 -7.63 -8.15 -19.21
CA GLY A 245 -6.32 -7.53 -19.08
C GLY A 245 -5.20 -8.49 -19.46
N MET A 246 -5.22 -9.69 -18.85
CA MET A 246 -4.23 -10.72 -19.16
C MET A 246 -4.25 -11.16 -20.63
N THR A 247 -5.40 -11.19 -21.30
CA THR A 247 -5.47 -11.67 -22.69
C THR A 247 -5.19 -10.57 -23.71
N VAL A 248 -5.67 -9.36 -23.47
CA VAL A 248 -5.62 -8.23 -24.42
C VAL A 248 -4.38 -7.37 -24.21
N PHE A 249 -4.01 -7.08 -22.95
CA PHE A 249 -2.93 -6.14 -22.66
C PHE A 249 -1.58 -6.81 -22.42
N PHE A 250 -1.54 -8.10 -22.05
CA PHE A 250 -0.28 -8.81 -21.88
C PHE A 250 0.61 -8.80 -23.13
N PRO A 251 0.11 -9.01 -24.37
CA PRO A 251 0.97 -8.90 -25.55
C PRO A 251 1.62 -7.53 -25.70
N ILE A 252 0.92 -6.45 -25.31
CA ILE A 252 1.44 -5.08 -25.37
C ILE A 252 2.50 -4.85 -24.29
N THR A 253 2.24 -5.29 -23.05
CA THR A 253 3.23 -5.15 -21.97
C THR A 253 4.46 -6.03 -22.18
N ALA A 254 4.30 -7.18 -22.84
CA ALA A 254 5.39 -8.06 -23.24
C ALA A 254 6.35 -7.38 -24.23
N LEU A 255 5.82 -6.64 -25.20
CA LEU A 255 6.64 -5.81 -26.10
C LEU A 255 7.41 -4.71 -25.36
N MET A 256 6.89 -4.26 -24.21
CA MET A 256 7.55 -3.30 -23.33
C MET A 256 8.56 -3.95 -22.36
N GLY A 257 8.73 -5.28 -22.44
CA GLY A 257 9.68 -6.08 -21.65
C GLY A 257 9.12 -6.66 -20.36
N ALA A 258 7.79 -6.76 -20.21
CA ALA A 258 7.18 -7.51 -19.12
C ALA A 258 7.18 -9.02 -19.45
N THR A 259 7.56 -9.87 -18.50
CA THR A 259 7.63 -11.32 -18.71
C THR A 259 6.44 -12.08 -18.11
N GLY A 260 5.53 -11.39 -17.44
CA GLY A 260 4.38 -11.97 -16.75
C GLY A 260 3.44 -10.90 -16.18
N PRO A 261 2.67 -11.21 -15.12
CA PRO A 261 1.93 -10.22 -14.36
C PRO A 261 2.82 -9.03 -13.98
N SER A 262 2.29 -7.81 -14.08
CA SER A 262 3.08 -6.61 -13.84
C SER A 262 2.22 -5.42 -13.44
N ILE A 263 2.82 -4.43 -12.77
CA ILE A 263 2.16 -3.16 -12.43
C ILE A 263 1.63 -2.47 -13.70
N LEU A 264 2.40 -2.51 -14.79
CA LEU A 264 1.99 -1.93 -16.07
C LEU A 264 0.73 -2.61 -16.62
N LEU A 265 0.66 -3.94 -16.56
CA LEU A 265 -0.50 -4.71 -16.98
C LEU A 265 -1.73 -4.34 -16.14
N GLY A 266 -1.57 -4.29 -14.81
CA GLY A 266 -2.61 -3.83 -13.89
C GLY A 266 -3.07 -2.41 -14.20
N ALA A 267 -2.14 -1.49 -14.48
CA ALA A 267 -2.46 -0.10 -14.78
C ALA A 267 -3.26 0.07 -16.08
N MET A 268 -2.90 -0.68 -17.13
CA MET A 268 -3.67 -0.70 -18.39
C MET A 268 -5.08 -1.25 -18.16
N THR A 269 -5.22 -2.33 -17.41
CA THR A 269 -6.54 -2.89 -17.07
C THR A 269 -7.38 -1.91 -16.26
N LEU A 270 -6.81 -1.32 -15.20
CA LEU A 270 -7.51 -0.32 -14.41
C LEU A 270 -7.90 0.90 -15.23
N SER A 271 -7.07 1.30 -16.20
CA SER A 271 -7.41 2.44 -17.05
C SER A 271 -8.75 2.25 -17.75
N VAL A 272 -9.03 1.05 -18.28
CA VAL A 272 -10.31 0.69 -18.91
C VAL A 272 -11.45 0.68 -17.89
N ILE A 273 -11.23 0.09 -16.70
CA ILE A 273 -12.24 0.05 -15.63
C ILE A 273 -12.67 1.47 -15.20
N LEU A 274 -11.73 2.42 -15.26
CA LEU A 274 -11.96 3.81 -14.82
C LEU A 274 -12.58 4.69 -15.90
N LEU A 275 -12.46 4.34 -17.19
CA LEU A 275 -12.96 5.16 -18.29
C LEU A 275 -14.43 5.59 -18.10
N PRO A 276 -15.38 4.69 -17.77
CA PRO A 276 -16.77 5.10 -17.62
C PRO A 276 -16.98 6.14 -16.52
N VAL A 277 -16.28 5.98 -15.40
CA VAL A 277 -16.34 6.91 -14.27
C VAL A 277 -15.77 8.27 -14.67
N ILE A 278 -14.59 8.29 -15.29
CA ILE A 278 -13.91 9.53 -15.66
C ILE A 278 -14.72 10.27 -16.74
N ILE A 279 -15.18 9.57 -17.77
CA ILE A 279 -15.95 10.17 -18.86
C ILE A 279 -17.23 10.78 -18.30
N ARG A 280 -18.04 10.00 -17.58
CA ARG A 280 -19.34 10.44 -17.07
C ARG A 280 -19.20 11.63 -16.13
N GLN A 281 -18.29 11.56 -15.17
CA GLN A 281 -18.11 12.63 -14.19
C GLN A 281 -17.51 13.90 -14.82
N THR A 282 -16.68 13.75 -15.86
CA THR A 282 -16.18 14.90 -16.62
C THR A 282 -17.29 15.53 -17.47
N GLU A 283 -18.16 14.74 -18.09
CA GLU A 283 -19.32 15.28 -18.82
C GLU A 283 -20.25 16.08 -17.92
N GLU A 284 -20.60 15.55 -16.74
CA GLU A 284 -21.44 16.27 -15.76
C GLU A 284 -20.77 17.58 -15.32
N ALA A 285 -19.44 17.59 -15.15
CA ALA A 285 -18.69 18.81 -14.85
C ALA A 285 -18.73 19.84 -16.00
N LEU A 286 -18.68 19.40 -17.25
CA LEU A 286 -18.77 20.28 -18.43
C LEU A 286 -20.19 20.85 -18.61
N ILE A 287 -21.23 20.03 -18.39
CA ILE A 287 -22.65 20.43 -18.50
C ILE A 287 -23.01 21.55 -17.53
N VAL A 288 -22.42 21.55 -16.32
CA VAL A 288 -22.68 22.57 -15.30
C VAL A 288 -22.18 23.96 -15.70
N VAL A 289 -21.22 24.06 -16.61
CA VAL A 289 -20.73 25.36 -17.11
C VAL A 289 -21.88 26.11 -17.80
N PRO A 290 -22.18 27.37 -17.47
CA PRO A 290 -23.29 28.11 -18.09
C PRO A 290 -23.13 28.29 -19.61
N MET A 291 -24.24 28.18 -20.36
CA MET A 291 -24.25 28.47 -21.80
C MET A 291 -23.87 29.93 -22.12
N GLY A 292 -24.18 30.87 -21.23
CA GLY A 292 -23.83 32.28 -21.41
C GLY A 292 -22.32 32.52 -21.57
N LEU A 293 -21.48 31.77 -20.84
CA LEU A 293 -20.02 31.87 -20.98
C LEU A 293 -19.54 31.40 -22.36
N ARG A 294 -20.17 30.34 -22.91
CA ARG A 294 -19.86 29.82 -24.24
C ARG A 294 -20.20 30.85 -25.31
N SER A 295 -21.43 31.38 -25.27
CA SER A 295 -21.87 32.40 -26.24
C SER A 295 -21.06 33.69 -26.14
N ALA A 296 -20.72 34.15 -24.93
CA ALA A 296 -19.91 35.35 -24.74
C ALA A 296 -18.50 35.19 -25.34
N SER A 297 -17.86 34.04 -25.12
CA SER A 297 -16.54 33.73 -25.70
C SER A 297 -16.57 33.76 -27.24
N LEU A 298 -17.57 33.12 -27.84
CA LEU A 298 -17.74 33.09 -29.30
C LEU A 298 -18.04 34.50 -29.86
N SER A 299 -18.86 35.30 -29.17
CA SER A 299 -19.16 36.68 -29.58
C SER A 299 -17.94 37.62 -29.54
N LEU A 300 -16.92 37.30 -28.74
CA LEU A 300 -15.64 38.01 -28.72
C LEU A 300 -14.68 37.55 -29.84
N GLY A 301 -15.13 36.69 -30.75
CA GLY A 301 -14.34 36.19 -31.88
C GLY A 301 -13.44 34.99 -31.54
N ALA A 302 -13.63 34.36 -30.37
CA ALA A 302 -12.91 33.13 -30.05
C ALA A 302 -13.42 31.96 -30.90
N THR A 303 -12.52 31.02 -31.27
CA THR A 303 -12.93 29.77 -31.91
C THR A 303 -13.58 28.81 -30.91
N GLU A 304 -14.30 27.80 -31.39
CA GLU A 304 -14.87 26.74 -30.54
C GLU A 304 -13.77 26.05 -29.71
N THR A 305 -12.63 25.74 -30.34
CA THR A 305 -11.48 25.16 -29.64
C THR A 305 -10.92 26.08 -28.56
N GLN A 306 -10.79 27.39 -28.85
CA GLN A 306 -10.34 28.35 -27.84
C GLN A 306 -11.34 28.44 -26.68
N THR A 307 -12.63 28.43 -26.97
CA THR A 307 -13.70 28.45 -25.96
C THR A 307 -13.63 27.21 -25.06
N ILE A 308 -13.46 26.03 -25.65
CA ILE A 308 -13.32 24.77 -24.89
C ILE A 308 -12.10 24.83 -23.96
N PHE A 309 -10.91 25.12 -24.47
CA PHE A 309 -9.67 25.02 -23.68
C PHE A 309 -9.41 26.21 -22.75
N LYS A 310 -9.93 27.41 -23.05
CA LYS A 310 -9.66 28.63 -22.27
C LYS A 310 -10.81 29.07 -21.38
N VAL A 311 -12.04 28.60 -21.62
CA VAL A 311 -13.21 29.00 -20.84
C VAL A 311 -13.86 27.78 -20.18
N ILE A 312 -14.30 26.80 -20.97
CA ILE A 312 -15.10 25.68 -20.46
C ILE A 312 -14.27 24.75 -19.57
N LEU A 313 -13.15 24.24 -20.07
CA LEU A 313 -12.31 23.30 -19.35
C LEU A 313 -11.77 23.91 -18.04
N PRO A 314 -11.35 25.20 -18.03
CA PRO A 314 -11.04 25.89 -16.80
C PRO A 314 -12.18 25.93 -15.77
N SER A 315 -13.38 26.33 -16.19
CA SER A 315 -14.55 26.39 -15.32
C SER A 315 -14.98 25.01 -14.79
N ALA A 316 -14.79 23.94 -15.57
CA ALA A 316 -15.14 22.57 -15.18
C ALA A 316 -14.09 21.87 -14.30
N LEU A 317 -12.90 22.47 -14.13
CA LEU A 317 -11.76 21.84 -13.45
C LEU A 317 -12.09 21.31 -12.03
N PRO A 318 -12.86 22.00 -11.17
CA PRO A 318 -13.22 21.47 -9.85
C PRO A 318 -14.00 20.14 -9.92
N GLY A 319 -14.87 19.99 -10.92
CA GLY A 319 -15.61 18.76 -11.18
C GLY A 319 -14.70 17.64 -11.69
N ILE A 320 -13.77 17.95 -12.61
CA ILE A 320 -12.78 17.00 -13.13
C ILE A 320 -11.83 16.49 -12.03
N LEU A 321 -11.42 17.38 -11.11
CA LEU A 321 -10.63 16.99 -9.95
C LEU A 321 -11.41 16.04 -9.02
N SER A 322 -12.73 16.25 -8.89
CA SER A 322 -13.60 15.36 -8.12
C SER A 322 -13.74 13.98 -8.81
N ALA A 323 -13.85 13.94 -10.15
CA ALA A 323 -13.81 12.70 -10.93
C ALA A 323 -12.49 11.94 -10.75
N THR A 324 -11.37 12.68 -10.71
CA THR A 324 -10.04 12.12 -10.48
C THR A 324 -9.94 11.50 -9.08
N LEU A 325 -10.44 12.18 -8.04
CA LEU A 325 -10.47 11.65 -6.67
C LEU A 325 -11.27 10.36 -6.53
N LEU A 326 -12.43 10.30 -7.17
CA LEU A 326 -13.26 9.09 -7.19
C LEU A 326 -12.52 7.94 -7.88
N SER A 327 -11.79 8.24 -8.95
CA SER A 327 -10.96 7.27 -9.66
C SER A 327 -9.82 6.74 -8.81
N VAL A 328 -9.09 7.60 -8.09
CA VAL A 328 -8.04 7.20 -7.14
C VAL A 328 -8.59 6.29 -6.06
N SER A 329 -9.74 6.66 -5.48
CA SER A 329 -10.40 5.87 -4.44
C SER A 329 -10.78 4.48 -4.94
N ARG A 330 -11.25 4.39 -6.19
CA ARG A 330 -11.56 3.12 -6.85
C ARG A 330 -10.32 2.27 -7.13
N ILE A 331 -9.19 2.87 -7.55
CA ILE A 331 -7.93 2.16 -7.76
C ILE A 331 -7.42 1.54 -6.45
N ILE A 332 -7.42 2.32 -5.37
CA ILE A 332 -6.87 1.89 -4.07
C ILE A 332 -7.64 0.68 -3.52
N GLY A 333 -8.96 0.63 -3.73
CA GLY A 333 -9.83 -0.45 -3.28
C GLY A 333 -9.95 -1.63 -4.24
N GLU A 334 -9.37 -1.58 -5.43
CA GLU A 334 -9.51 -2.65 -6.42
C GLU A 334 -8.56 -3.82 -6.11
N SER A 335 -9.10 -5.04 -6.14
CA SER A 335 -8.35 -6.27 -5.86
C SER A 335 -8.64 -7.36 -6.89
N ALA A 336 -9.90 -7.53 -7.28
CA ALA A 336 -10.35 -8.61 -8.17
C ALA A 336 -9.65 -8.60 -9.52
N ALA A 337 -9.54 -7.43 -10.17
CA ALA A 337 -8.83 -7.33 -11.45
C ALA A 337 -7.30 -7.49 -11.29
N LEU A 338 -6.76 -7.08 -10.13
CA LEU A 338 -5.32 -7.00 -9.89
C LEU A 338 -4.69 -8.34 -9.51
N ILE A 339 -5.45 -9.26 -8.91
CA ILE A 339 -4.99 -10.62 -8.62
C ILE A 339 -4.45 -11.30 -9.90
N TYR A 340 -5.15 -11.11 -11.03
CA TYR A 340 -4.73 -11.67 -12.32
C TYR A 340 -3.64 -10.86 -13.01
N THR A 341 -3.73 -9.54 -12.97
CA THR A 341 -2.88 -8.67 -13.80
C THR A 341 -1.56 -8.29 -13.15
N MET A 342 -1.53 -8.14 -11.82
CA MET A 342 -0.31 -7.80 -11.06
C MET A 342 0.22 -8.98 -10.24
N GLY A 343 -0.65 -9.90 -9.81
CA GLY A 343 -0.32 -11.04 -8.98
C GLY A 343 -0.48 -10.79 -7.48
N THR A 344 -0.31 -11.85 -6.70
CA THR A 344 -0.48 -11.88 -5.24
C THR A 344 0.84 -11.92 -4.46
N PHE A 345 1.96 -12.02 -5.17
CA PHE A 345 3.29 -12.02 -4.55
C PHE A 345 3.73 -10.60 -4.15
N VAL A 346 3.95 -10.39 -2.86
CA VAL A 346 4.45 -9.12 -2.34
C VAL A 346 5.90 -8.94 -2.77
N ASN A 347 6.15 -7.93 -3.59
CA ASN A 347 7.48 -7.57 -4.06
C ASN A 347 7.98 -6.34 -3.29
N ASP A 348 9.04 -6.50 -2.50
CA ASP A 348 9.61 -5.42 -1.68
C ASP A 348 10.31 -4.33 -2.50
N ASN A 349 10.77 -4.68 -3.71
CA ASN A 349 11.34 -3.74 -4.66
C ASN A 349 10.54 -3.74 -5.97
N PRO A 350 9.29 -3.23 -5.95
CA PRO A 350 8.42 -3.30 -7.10
C PRO A 350 9.00 -2.47 -8.27
N SER A 351 8.87 -3.02 -9.48
CA SER A 351 9.19 -2.33 -10.72
C SER A 351 8.03 -2.44 -11.69
N LEU A 352 7.89 -1.48 -12.61
CA LEU A 352 6.72 -1.39 -13.49
C LEU A 352 6.46 -2.65 -14.34
N LYS A 353 7.53 -3.39 -14.67
CA LYS A 353 7.51 -4.55 -15.57
C LYS A 353 7.43 -5.88 -14.83
N GLN A 354 7.46 -5.87 -13.50
CA GLN A 354 7.43 -7.06 -12.67
C GLN A 354 6.12 -7.12 -11.88
N GLY A 355 5.77 -8.34 -11.48
CA GLY A 355 4.65 -8.60 -10.58
C GLY A 355 4.88 -7.92 -9.24
N ALA A 356 3.78 -7.41 -8.69
CA ALA A 356 3.75 -6.78 -7.39
C ALA A 356 2.32 -6.86 -6.85
N THR A 357 2.16 -6.64 -5.55
CA THR A 357 0.85 -6.71 -4.89
C THR A 357 0.44 -5.32 -4.45
N SER A 358 -0.80 -4.92 -4.76
CA SER A 358 -1.36 -3.68 -4.22
C SER A 358 -1.78 -3.88 -2.76
N LEU A 359 -1.91 -2.81 -1.98
CA LEU A 359 -2.40 -2.91 -0.60
C LEU A 359 -3.75 -3.65 -0.49
N ALA A 360 -4.68 -3.43 -1.43
CA ALA A 360 -5.96 -4.14 -1.44
C ALA A 360 -5.80 -5.64 -1.72
N VAL A 361 -4.92 -6.03 -2.66
CA VAL A 361 -4.63 -7.44 -2.92
C VAL A 361 -3.87 -8.06 -1.73
N GLN A 362 -3.02 -7.30 -1.03
CA GLN A 362 -2.33 -7.79 0.17
C GLN A 362 -3.32 -8.07 1.30
N ILE A 363 -4.29 -7.18 1.54
CA ILE A 363 -5.38 -7.43 2.50
C ILE A 363 -6.11 -8.73 2.13
N TRP A 364 -6.46 -8.90 0.86
CA TRP A 364 -7.12 -10.12 0.38
C TRP A 364 -6.23 -11.37 0.58
N SER A 365 -4.94 -11.29 0.26
CA SER A 365 -3.99 -12.41 0.36
C SER A 365 -3.80 -12.87 1.80
N VAL A 366 -3.68 -11.93 2.75
CA VAL A 366 -3.51 -12.21 4.18
C VAL A 366 -4.78 -12.85 4.78
N MET A 367 -5.94 -12.55 4.20
CA MET A 367 -7.24 -13.06 4.64
C MET A 367 -7.63 -14.39 3.99
N SER A 368 -7.06 -14.72 2.83
CA SER A 368 -7.44 -15.89 2.02
C SER A 368 -6.65 -17.15 2.35
N GLY A 369 -5.65 -17.07 3.24
CA GLY A 369 -4.89 -18.22 3.71
C GLY A 369 -5.68 -19.14 4.64
N GLU A 370 -5.12 -20.34 4.91
CA GLU A 370 -5.72 -21.33 5.83
C GLU A 370 -5.88 -20.79 7.27
N GLN A 371 -4.97 -19.90 7.68
CA GLN A 371 -5.01 -19.18 8.96
C GLN A 371 -5.08 -17.67 8.68
N PRO A 372 -6.29 -17.09 8.54
CA PRO A 372 -6.44 -15.66 8.22
C PRO A 372 -5.90 -14.76 9.33
N ASN A 373 -5.03 -13.82 8.96
CA ASN A 373 -4.50 -12.84 9.92
C ASN A 373 -5.32 -11.54 9.89
N PHE A 374 -6.42 -11.54 10.65
CA PHE A 374 -7.34 -10.40 10.76
C PHE A 374 -6.68 -9.14 11.34
N GLU A 375 -5.70 -9.30 12.23
CA GLU A 375 -5.00 -8.19 12.88
C GLU A 375 -4.13 -7.44 11.87
N LEU A 376 -3.34 -8.18 11.08
CA LEU A 376 -2.53 -7.61 10.01
C LEU A 376 -3.41 -6.99 8.92
N ALA A 377 -4.45 -7.69 8.45
CA ALA A 377 -5.38 -7.15 7.45
C ALA A 377 -6.05 -5.84 7.91
N SER A 378 -6.43 -5.77 9.19
CA SER A 378 -7.00 -4.56 9.79
C SER A 378 -5.96 -3.44 9.88
N ALA A 379 -4.72 -3.73 10.25
CA ALA A 379 -3.64 -2.75 10.31
C ALA A 379 -3.33 -2.16 8.90
N ILE A 380 -3.29 -3.00 7.86
CA ILE A 380 -3.15 -2.55 6.47
C ILE A 380 -4.35 -1.70 6.04
N SER A 381 -5.57 -2.07 6.47
CA SER A 381 -6.77 -1.30 6.18
C SER A 381 -6.72 0.11 6.81
N ILE A 382 -6.21 0.25 8.04
CA ILE A 382 -5.97 1.55 8.67
C ILE A 382 -5.00 2.40 7.83
N ILE A 383 -3.90 1.79 7.36
CA ILE A 383 -2.94 2.48 6.48
C ILE A 383 -3.62 2.99 5.21
N VAL A 384 -4.41 2.14 4.55
CA VAL A 384 -5.17 2.51 3.36
C VAL A 384 -6.12 3.68 3.65
N LEU A 385 -6.86 3.64 4.77
CA LEU A 385 -7.76 4.72 5.19
C LEU A 385 -7.01 6.04 5.39
N VAL A 386 -5.85 6.01 6.06
CA VAL A 386 -5.01 7.20 6.27
C VAL A 386 -4.50 7.75 4.93
N ILE A 387 -4.05 6.89 4.02
CA ILE A 387 -3.60 7.30 2.68
C ILE A 387 -4.74 7.96 1.89
N VAL A 388 -5.90 7.33 1.85
CA VAL A 388 -7.10 7.86 1.16
C VAL A 388 -7.48 9.22 1.76
N LEU A 389 -7.43 9.36 3.08
CA LEU A 389 -7.71 10.63 3.75
C LEU A 389 -6.70 11.72 3.35
N ILE A 390 -5.40 11.41 3.37
CA ILE A 390 -4.33 12.34 2.97
C ILE A 390 -4.50 12.76 1.51
N LEU A 391 -4.75 11.81 0.61
CA LEU A 391 -4.97 12.09 -0.82
C LEU A 391 -6.21 12.95 -1.04
N ASN A 392 -7.33 12.64 -0.37
CA ASN A 392 -8.56 13.41 -0.46
C ASN A 392 -8.38 14.85 0.03
N ILE A 393 -7.71 15.04 1.18
CA ILE A 393 -7.40 16.36 1.72
C ILE A 393 -6.46 17.10 0.75
N GLY A 394 -5.42 16.44 0.26
CA GLY A 394 -4.45 17.02 -0.68
C GLY A 394 -5.11 17.56 -1.93
N VAL A 395 -5.95 16.77 -2.59
CA VAL A 395 -6.66 17.24 -3.80
C VAL A 395 -7.69 18.30 -3.48
N LYS A 396 -8.40 18.22 -2.34
CA LYS A 396 -9.34 19.28 -1.93
C LYS A 396 -8.62 20.62 -1.71
N LEU A 397 -7.43 20.60 -1.12
CA LEU A 397 -6.59 21.79 -0.96
C LEU A 397 -6.17 22.36 -2.31
N VAL A 398 -5.69 21.51 -3.24
CA VAL A 398 -5.33 21.93 -4.61
C VAL A 398 -6.53 22.53 -5.35
N SER A 399 -7.69 21.86 -5.28
CA SER A 399 -8.94 22.32 -5.88
C SER A 399 -9.37 23.68 -5.32
N SER A 400 -9.30 23.87 -4.00
CA SER A 400 -9.67 25.15 -3.37
C SER A 400 -8.78 26.32 -3.83
N ARG A 401 -7.49 26.07 -4.05
CA ARG A 401 -6.54 27.09 -4.54
C ARG A 401 -6.79 27.45 -6.00
N LEU A 402 -7.08 26.45 -6.84
CA LEU A 402 -7.42 26.66 -8.25
C LEU A 402 -8.75 27.38 -8.41
N ASN A 403 -9.76 27.02 -7.61
CA ASN A 403 -11.06 27.66 -7.64
C ASN A 403 -10.98 29.16 -7.29
N ARG A 404 -10.17 29.55 -6.28
CA ARG A 404 -9.94 30.96 -5.97
C ARG A 404 -9.30 31.77 -7.11
N LYS A 405 -8.54 31.11 -7.99
CA LYS A 405 -7.89 31.78 -9.12
C LYS A 405 -8.87 32.01 -10.27
N TRP A 406 -9.87 31.13 -10.43
CA TRP A 406 -10.74 31.04 -11.61
C TRP A 406 -12.22 31.27 -11.32
N SER A 407 -12.61 31.49 -10.06
CA SER A 407 -13.91 32.04 -9.71
C SER A 407 -13.97 33.49 -10.20
N VAL A 408 -14.63 33.67 -11.33
CA VAL A 408 -15.14 34.98 -11.81
C VAL A 408 -16.38 35.34 -11.01
#